data_AF-A0A949E2C9-F1
#
_entry.id   AF-A0A949E2C9-F1
#
_cell.length_a   1.000
_cell.length_b   1.000
_cell.length_c   1.000
_cell.angle_alpha   90.00
_cell.angle_beta   90.00
_cell.angle_gamma   90.00
#
_symmetry.space_group_name_H-M   'P 1'
#
loop_
_entity.id
_entity.type
_entity.pdbx_description
1 polymer ?
#
loop_
_entity_poly.entity_id
_entity_poly.type
_entity_poly.pdbx_seq_one_letter_code
_entity_poly.pdbx_strand_id
1 'polypeptide(L)'
;MSYRMTTGWVLAFVALFVVCAGCPRGPSRIHPPSINASAAGDKAIEMFDADKDGKLSGEELDKCPGVKAALAQIDPTGQGAVTADMITARIGAWQDSKLGRMSFSCRVTHNGRPLQGAEVKFVPEKFLGENVQVATGKTDQNGMAMINVPNLTPPGLAPGLYRVEITKPGLDIPAKYNTETILGQEAALDAKGIQEGVVFQLSF
;
A
#
# COMPACT_ATOMS: atom_id res chain seq x y z
N MET A 1 -18.35 -19.31 -82.59
CA MET A 1 -18.34 -18.62 -81.29
C MET A 1 -18.89 -19.61 -80.26
N SER A 2 -18.03 -20.44 -79.69
CA SER A 2 -18.41 -21.43 -78.66
C SER A 2 -17.15 -21.99 -77.98
N TYR A 3 -17.20 -21.94 -76.65
CA TYR A 3 -16.45 -22.62 -75.58
C TYR A 3 -15.07 -23.26 -75.86
N ARG A 4 -14.06 -22.78 -75.12
CA ARG A 4 -12.87 -23.55 -74.74
C ARG A 4 -12.88 -23.83 -73.24
N MET A 5 -12.99 -25.12 -72.91
CA MET A 5 -12.55 -25.68 -71.64
C MET A 5 -11.01 -25.60 -71.56
N THR A 6 -10.48 -25.14 -70.43
CA THR A 6 -9.23 -25.69 -69.90
C THR A 6 -9.33 -25.73 -68.38
N THR A 7 -9.59 -26.93 -67.90
CA THR A 7 -9.56 -27.36 -66.51
C THR A 7 -8.12 -27.55 -66.07
N GLY A 8 -7.81 -27.14 -64.84
CA GLY A 8 -6.78 -27.80 -64.03
C GLY A 8 -5.47 -27.02 -63.85
N TRP A 9 -5.42 -26.16 -62.83
CA TRP A 9 -4.34 -26.15 -61.85
C TRP A 9 -4.96 -26.00 -60.47
N VAL A 10 -4.95 -27.11 -59.74
CA VAL A 10 -5.42 -27.30 -58.37
C VAL A 10 -4.24 -26.98 -57.44
N LEU A 11 -4.54 -26.32 -56.32
CA LEU A 11 -3.71 -26.14 -55.11
C LEU A 11 -2.49 -25.19 -55.20
N ALA A 12 -2.58 -24.06 -54.49
CA ALA A 12 -1.61 -23.56 -53.50
C ALA A 12 -1.50 -22.02 -53.49
N PHE A 13 -2.54 -21.30 -53.05
CA PHE A 13 -2.40 -19.92 -52.56
C PHE A 13 -3.47 -19.62 -51.49
N VAL A 14 -3.58 -20.52 -50.49
CA VAL A 14 -4.47 -20.36 -49.32
C VAL A 14 -3.71 -19.86 -48.07
N ALA A 15 -2.40 -19.63 -48.14
CA ALA A 15 -1.63 -19.27 -46.95
C ALA A 15 -1.00 -17.90 -47.13
N LEU A 16 -1.61 -16.84 -46.58
CA LEU A 16 -0.94 -15.80 -45.76
C LEU A 16 -1.86 -14.61 -45.45
N PHE A 17 -3.12 -14.83 -45.04
CA PHE A 17 -3.93 -13.77 -44.44
C PHE A 17 -4.15 -14.05 -42.96
N VAL A 18 -3.29 -13.40 -42.17
CA VAL A 18 -3.64 -12.72 -40.91
C VAL A 18 -4.57 -13.52 -39.97
N VAL A 19 -3.97 -14.37 -39.15
CA VAL A 19 -4.42 -14.51 -37.76
C VAL A 19 -3.20 -14.37 -36.88
N CYS A 20 -2.74 -13.12 -36.71
CA CYS A 20 -2.10 -12.74 -35.47
C CYS A 20 -3.14 -12.93 -34.37
N ALA A 21 -3.26 -14.17 -33.87
CA ALA A 21 -3.88 -14.43 -32.58
C ALA A 21 -2.99 -13.73 -31.54
N GLY A 22 -3.15 -12.42 -31.41
CA GLY A 22 -2.50 -11.64 -30.38
C GLY A 22 -2.96 -12.24 -29.07
N CYS A 23 -2.07 -12.96 -28.39
CA CYS A 23 -2.32 -13.60 -27.10
C CYS A 23 -2.91 -12.56 -26.14
N PRO A 24 -4.22 -12.55 -25.85
CA PRO A 24 -4.74 -11.70 -24.81
C PRO A 24 -4.74 -12.58 -23.57
N ARG A 25 -3.83 -12.36 -22.62
CA ARG A 25 -3.98 -12.72 -21.20
C ARG A 25 -2.64 -12.55 -20.49
N GLY A 26 -2.22 -11.29 -20.33
CA GLY A 26 -1.53 -10.95 -19.10
C GLY A 26 -2.50 -11.09 -17.92
N PRO A 27 -2.02 -11.37 -16.70
CA PRO A 27 -2.89 -11.42 -15.53
C PRO A 27 -3.68 -10.11 -15.39
N SER A 28 -4.95 -10.20 -14.98
CA SER A 28 -5.81 -9.04 -14.79
C SER A 28 -5.16 -8.02 -13.86
N ARG A 29 -5.25 -6.73 -14.23
CA ARG A 29 -4.76 -5.62 -13.41
C ARG A 29 -5.45 -5.65 -12.04
N ILE A 30 -4.66 -5.47 -10.98
CA ILE A 30 -5.18 -5.23 -9.64
C ILE A 30 -5.53 -3.74 -9.57
N HIS A 31 -6.78 -3.44 -9.25
CA HIS A 31 -7.25 -2.07 -9.14
C HIS A 31 -6.91 -1.47 -7.77
N PRO A 32 -6.69 -0.14 -7.69
CA PRO A 32 -6.54 0.55 -6.41
C PRO A 32 -7.79 0.35 -5.55
N PRO A 33 -7.64 0.35 -4.21
CA PRO A 33 -8.79 0.34 -3.31
C PRO A 33 -9.67 1.56 -3.57
N SER A 34 -10.99 1.37 -3.50
CA SER A 34 -11.94 2.47 -3.66
C SER A 34 -12.03 3.25 -2.34
N ILE A 35 -11.25 4.32 -2.23
CA ILE A 35 -11.25 5.23 -1.09
C ILE A 35 -12.00 6.51 -1.50
N ASN A 36 -12.90 7.01 -0.66
CA ASN A 36 -13.45 8.36 -0.87
C ASN A 36 -12.47 9.36 -0.24
N ALA A 37 -11.65 10.01 -1.06
CA ALA A 37 -10.56 10.86 -0.59
C ALA A 37 -11.06 12.01 0.31
N SER A 38 -12.09 12.75 -0.13
CA SER A 38 -12.66 13.86 0.64
C SER A 38 -13.27 13.37 1.95
N ALA A 39 -14.08 12.31 1.91
CA ALA A 39 -14.67 11.77 3.14
C ALA A 39 -13.62 11.20 4.11
N ALA A 40 -12.49 10.71 3.60
CA ALA A 40 -11.38 10.24 4.43
C ALA A 40 -10.62 11.40 5.08
N GLY A 41 -10.39 12.50 4.36
CA GLY A 41 -9.84 13.73 4.93
C GLY A 41 -10.72 14.29 6.04
N ASP A 42 -12.02 14.44 5.79
CA ASP A 42 -12.98 14.95 6.77
C ASP A 42 -13.03 14.06 8.02
N LYS A 43 -13.08 12.74 7.84
CA LYS A 43 -13.07 11.78 8.95
C LYS A 43 -11.77 11.81 9.75
N ALA A 44 -10.63 12.08 9.10
CA ALA A 44 -9.37 12.18 9.83
C ALA A 44 -9.39 13.36 10.80
N ILE A 45 -9.90 14.52 10.36
CA ILE A 45 -10.12 15.67 11.22
C ILE A 45 -11.15 15.33 12.31
N GLU A 46 -12.33 14.81 11.96
CA GLU A 46 -13.36 14.42 12.93
C GLU A 46 -12.85 13.50 14.05
N MET A 47 -11.95 12.56 13.71
CA MET A 47 -11.44 11.57 14.66
C MET A 47 -10.32 12.09 15.56
N PHE A 48 -9.49 13.02 15.08
CA PHE A 48 -8.21 13.34 15.72
C PHE A 48 -8.00 14.81 16.06
N ASP A 49 -8.74 15.73 15.43
CA ASP A 49 -8.75 17.17 15.75
C ASP A 49 -9.49 17.38 17.07
N ALA A 50 -8.72 17.38 18.16
CA ALA A 50 -9.23 17.45 19.52
C ALA A 50 -9.53 18.88 19.93
N ASP A 51 -8.75 19.85 19.43
CA ASP A 51 -8.93 21.27 19.74
C ASP A 51 -9.91 22.00 18.80
N LYS A 52 -10.33 21.32 17.72
CA LYS A 52 -11.33 21.74 16.73
C LYS A 52 -10.88 22.93 15.89
N ASP A 53 -9.58 23.02 15.61
CA ASP A 53 -9.02 24.10 14.80
C ASP A 53 -8.97 23.78 13.29
N GLY A 54 -9.44 22.59 12.89
CA GLY A 54 -9.60 22.15 11.50
C GLY A 54 -8.36 21.51 10.89
N LYS A 55 -7.34 21.22 11.69
CA LYS A 55 -6.08 20.58 11.26
C LYS A 55 -5.59 19.61 12.34
N LEU A 56 -4.68 18.73 11.96
CA LEU A 56 -3.98 17.83 12.89
C LEU A 56 -2.58 18.38 13.14
N SER A 57 -2.25 18.60 14.41
CA SER A 57 -0.91 19.05 14.80
C SER A 57 -0.45 18.45 16.13
N GLY A 58 0.85 18.51 16.40
CA GLY A 58 1.42 18.12 17.69
C GLY A 58 0.96 16.75 18.19
N GLU A 59 0.28 16.73 19.35
CA GLU A 59 -0.21 15.52 20.03
C GLU A 59 -1.35 14.80 19.26
N GLU A 60 -2.04 15.49 18.34
CA GLU A 60 -3.09 14.87 17.52
C GLU A 60 -2.48 13.95 16.47
N LEU A 61 -1.33 14.33 15.93
CA LEU A 61 -0.54 13.49 15.02
C LEU A 61 0.03 12.26 15.73
N ASP A 62 0.26 12.33 17.05
CA ASP A 62 0.68 11.15 17.83
C ASP A 62 -0.42 10.08 17.89
N LYS A 63 -1.70 10.48 17.78
CA LYS A 63 -2.85 9.57 17.70
C LYS A 63 -3.07 9.00 16.29
N CYS A 64 -2.40 9.57 15.29
CA CYS A 64 -2.45 9.11 13.91
C CYS A 64 -1.04 8.82 13.35
N PRO A 65 -0.40 7.71 13.80
CA PRO A 65 0.96 7.37 13.39
C PRO A 65 1.14 7.31 11.88
N GLY A 66 0.13 6.81 11.14
CA GLY A 66 0.20 6.73 9.68
C GLY A 66 0.40 8.11 9.03
N VAL A 67 -0.40 9.11 9.41
CA VAL A 67 -0.25 10.49 8.93
C VAL A 67 1.07 11.08 9.38
N LYS A 68 1.45 10.86 10.64
CA LYS A 68 2.73 11.35 11.18
C LYS A 68 3.93 10.83 10.38
N ALA A 69 3.92 9.55 10.00
CA ALA A 69 4.97 8.96 9.17
C ALA A 69 5.01 9.55 7.75
N ALA A 70 3.88 10.05 7.25
CA ALA A 70 3.73 10.63 5.92
C ALA A 70 3.91 12.15 5.86
N LEU A 71 4.28 12.82 6.96
CA LEU A 71 4.35 14.29 7.03
C LEU A 71 5.19 14.91 5.92
N ALA A 72 6.31 14.29 5.55
CA ALA A 72 7.17 14.81 4.49
C ALA A 72 6.47 14.86 3.11
N GLN A 73 5.44 14.04 2.89
CA GLN A 73 4.65 14.00 1.66
C GLN A 73 3.35 14.80 1.76
N ILE A 74 2.74 14.80 2.95
CA ILE A 74 1.45 15.49 3.17
C ILE A 74 1.67 16.98 3.41
N ASP A 75 2.69 17.35 4.19
CA ASP A 75 3.08 18.73 4.49
C ASP A 75 4.51 19.01 3.99
N PRO A 76 4.70 19.21 2.68
CA PRO A 76 6.01 19.54 2.12
C PRO A 76 6.52 20.92 2.60
N THR A 77 5.65 21.77 3.14
CA THR A 77 6.04 23.08 3.68
C THR A 77 6.63 22.99 5.09
N GLY A 78 6.42 21.87 5.79
CA GLY A 78 6.95 21.62 7.12
C GLY A 78 6.38 22.55 8.19
N GLN A 79 5.13 22.99 8.03
CA GLN A 79 4.41 23.78 9.03
C GLN A 79 3.96 22.92 10.23
N GLY A 80 3.95 21.59 10.09
CA GLY A 80 3.56 20.65 11.14
C GLY A 80 2.05 20.57 11.35
N ALA A 81 1.27 21.07 10.40
CA ALA A 81 -0.18 21.14 10.43
C ALA A 81 -0.75 20.43 9.20
N VAL A 82 -1.63 19.45 9.41
CA VAL A 82 -2.23 18.66 8.34
C VAL A 82 -3.74 18.89 8.28
N THR A 83 -4.23 19.47 7.19
CA THR A 83 -5.68 19.70 6.98
C THR A 83 -6.37 18.51 6.30
N ALA A 84 -7.70 18.48 6.31
CA ALA A 84 -8.51 17.52 5.55
C ALA A 84 -8.16 17.52 4.05
N ASP A 85 -7.93 18.69 3.47
CA ASP A 85 -7.56 18.85 2.06
C ASP A 85 -6.21 18.23 1.73
N MET A 86 -5.24 18.32 2.64
CA MET A 86 -3.91 17.72 2.46
C MET A 86 -3.98 16.20 2.47
N ILE A 87 -4.78 15.61 3.37
CA ILE A 87 -5.04 14.16 3.41
C ILE A 87 -5.79 13.74 2.14
N THR A 88 -6.81 14.50 1.75
CA THR A 88 -7.60 14.27 0.53
C THR A 88 -6.69 14.26 -0.71
N ALA A 89 -5.82 15.26 -0.85
CA ALA A 89 -4.87 15.36 -1.94
C ALA A 89 -3.91 14.16 -1.95
N ARG A 90 -3.44 13.73 -0.78
CA ARG A 90 -2.54 12.57 -0.70
C ARG A 90 -3.22 11.26 -1.13
N ILE A 91 -4.46 11.04 -0.69
CA ILE A 91 -5.26 9.88 -1.13
C ILE A 91 -5.52 9.95 -2.63
N GLY A 92 -5.85 11.13 -3.16
CA GLY A 92 -6.03 11.37 -4.59
C GLY A 92 -4.80 10.97 -5.40
N ALA A 93 -3.60 11.35 -4.94
CA ALA A 93 -2.34 10.97 -5.59
C ALA A 93 -2.15 9.44 -5.67
N TRP A 94 -2.53 8.69 -4.62
CA TRP A 94 -2.49 7.23 -4.68
C TRP A 94 -3.49 6.67 -5.70
N GLN A 95 -4.69 7.23 -5.78
CA GLN A 95 -5.71 6.80 -6.75
C GLN A 95 -5.27 7.09 -8.19
N ASP A 96 -4.67 8.25 -8.42
CA ASP A 96 -4.16 8.68 -9.72
C ASP A 96 -2.98 7.83 -10.20
N SER A 97 -2.19 7.28 -9.28
CA SER A 97 -1.12 6.32 -9.59
C SER A 97 -1.66 5.02 -10.22
N LYS A 98 -2.96 4.72 -10.04
CA LYS A 98 -3.64 3.49 -10.48
C LYS A 98 -2.97 2.20 -9.97
N LEU A 99 -2.21 2.31 -8.88
CA LEU A 99 -1.54 1.19 -8.26
C LEU A 99 -2.51 0.42 -7.36
N GLY A 100 -2.80 -0.82 -7.73
CA GLY A 100 -3.58 -1.71 -6.87
C GLY A 100 -2.84 -2.10 -5.61
N ARG A 101 -1.62 -2.64 -5.78
CA ARG A 101 -0.74 -3.12 -4.72
C ARG A 101 0.71 -2.99 -5.15
N MET A 102 1.60 -2.86 -4.17
CA MET A 102 3.05 -2.91 -4.32
C MET A 102 3.66 -4.02 -3.47
N SER A 103 4.79 -4.56 -3.93
CA SER A 103 5.66 -5.36 -3.08
C SER A 103 6.13 -4.49 -1.93
N PHE A 104 5.99 -4.98 -0.70
CA PHE A 104 6.33 -4.23 0.49
C PHE A 104 7.02 -5.16 1.49
N SER A 105 8.17 -4.74 2.00
CA SER A 105 8.87 -5.44 3.07
C SER A 105 9.35 -4.45 4.12
N CYS A 106 9.50 -4.94 5.34
CA CYS A 106 10.08 -4.19 6.44
C CYS A 106 11.07 -5.05 7.22
N ARG A 107 11.96 -4.40 7.96
CA ARG A 107 12.84 -5.02 8.93
C ARG A 107 12.41 -4.63 10.34
N VAL A 108 12.42 -5.58 11.26
CA VAL A 108 12.21 -5.33 12.69
C VAL A 108 13.49 -5.69 13.45
N THR A 109 13.92 -4.77 14.29
CA THR A 109 15.07 -4.95 15.17
C THR A 109 14.70 -4.66 16.62
N HIS A 110 15.30 -5.39 17.56
CA HIS A 110 15.21 -5.15 18.99
C HIS A 110 16.63 -4.88 19.52
N ASN A 111 16.84 -3.70 20.10
CA ASN A 111 18.14 -3.24 20.59
C ASN A 111 19.28 -3.45 19.56
N GLY A 112 19.05 -3.00 18.31
CA GLY A 112 20.00 -3.11 17.19
C GLY A 112 20.14 -4.50 16.56
N ARG A 113 19.46 -5.54 17.08
CA ARG A 113 19.55 -6.92 16.58
C ARG A 113 18.29 -7.32 15.82
N PRO A 114 18.39 -8.14 14.76
CA PRO A 114 17.22 -8.72 14.10
C PRO A 114 16.24 -9.38 15.07
N LEU A 115 14.96 -9.01 14.99
CA LEU A 115 13.91 -9.66 15.78
C LEU A 115 13.21 -10.73 14.95
N GLN A 116 13.70 -11.96 15.01
CA GLN A 116 13.08 -13.10 14.33
C GLN A 116 11.74 -13.52 14.96
N GLY A 117 10.81 -13.96 14.13
CA GLY A 117 9.56 -14.60 14.55
C GLY A 117 8.48 -13.64 15.07
N ALA A 118 8.69 -12.34 14.94
CA ALA A 118 7.71 -11.32 15.23
C ALA A 118 6.65 -11.27 14.12
N GLU A 119 5.39 -11.06 14.51
CA GLU A 119 4.31 -10.72 13.61
C GLU A 119 4.25 -9.20 13.46
N VAL A 120 4.20 -8.74 12.23
CA VAL A 120 4.08 -7.33 11.87
C VAL A 120 2.76 -7.16 11.14
N LYS A 121 1.90 -6.30 11.67
CA LYS A 121 0.57 -6.04 11.14
C LYS A 121 0.43 -4.58 10.75
N PHE A 122 0.10 -4.35 9.49
CA PHE A 122 -0.21 -3.05 8.91
C PHE A 122 -1.71 -2.88 8.94
N VAL A 123 -2.19 -2.09 9.91
CA VAL A 123 -3.61 -1.77 10.08
C VAL A 123 -3.88 -0.41 9.44
N PRO A 124 -4.74 -0.33 8.41
CA PRO A 124 -5.10 0.94 7.80
C PRO A 124 -5.66 1.92 8.84
N GLU A 125 -5.33 3.19 8.70
CA GLU A 125 -5.96 4.23 9.51
C GLU A 125 -7.48 4.23 9.28
N LYS A 126 -8.25 4.37 10.36
CA LYS A 126 -9.71 4.13 10.34
C LYS A 126 -10.45 5.02 9.34
N PHE A 127 -9.97 6.23 9.10
CA PHE A 127 -10.58 7.17 8.16
C PHE A 127 -10.47 6.72 6.69
N LEU A 128 -9.58 5.78 6.35
CA LEU A 128 -9.48 5.22 5.00
C LEU A 128 -10.66 4.29 4.63
N GLY A 129 -11.48 3.93 5.61
CA GLY A 129 -12.63 3.04 5.43
C GLY A 129 -12.24 1.56 5.28
N GLU A 130 -13.21 0.75 4.88
CA GLU A 130 -13.09 -0.72 4.92
C GLU A 130 -12.46 -1.33 3.65
N ASN A 131 -12.30 -0.52 2.60
CA ASN A 131 -11.79 -0.99 1.30
C ASN A 131 -10.26 -1.15 1.27
N VAL A 132 -9.56 -0.69 2.31
CA VAL A 132 -8.14 -0.96 2.52
C VAL A 132 -8.04 -2.09 3.54
N GLN A 133 -7.41 -3.20 3.17
CA GLN A 133 -7.35 -4.39 4.00
C GLN A 133 -6.10 -4.39 4.89
N VAL A 134 -6.22 -5.01 6.06
CA VAL A 134 -5.10 -5.31 6.94
C VAL A 134 -4.12 -6.25 6.24
N ALA A 135 -2.83 -5.94 6.34
CA ALA A 135 -1.77 -6.81 5.86
C ALA A 135 -0.87 -7.26 7.02
N THR A 136 -0.27 -8.43 6.86
CA THR A 136 0.58 -9.04 7.89
C THR A 136 1.83 -9.62 7.26
N GLY A 137 2.88 -9.77 8.06
CA GLY A 137 4.06 -10.54 7.73
C GLY A 137 4.71 -11.09 8.99
N LYS A 138 5.50 -12.15 8.86
CA LYS A 138 6.28 -12.72 9.96
C LYS A 138 7.76 -12.54 9.67
N THR A 139 8.52 -12.07 10.65
CA THR A 139 9.95 -11.81 10.47
C THR A 139 10.77 -13.09 10.44
N ASP A 140 11.73 -13.14 9.51
CA ASP A 140 12.71 -14.23 9.38
C ASP A 140 13.94 -14.04 10.30
N GLN A 141 14.98 -14.86 10.12
CA GLN A 141 16.23 -14.81 10.89
C GLN A 141 16.96 -13.46 10.78
N ASN A 142 16.74 -12.72 9.68
CA ASN A 142 17.33 -11.40 9.44
C ASN A 142 16.44 -10.26 9.94
N GLY A 143 15.29 -10.59 10.54
CA GLY A 143 14.29 -9.64 11.01
C GLY A 143 13.42 -9.10 9.88
N MET A 144 13.48 -9.68 8.68
CA MET A 144 12.76 -9.21 7.50
C MET A 144 11.38 -9.85 7.43
N ALA A 145 10.35 -9.05 7.15
CA ALA A 145 9.00 -9.52 6.87
C ALA A 145 8.55 -9.02 5.49
N MET A 146 8.04 -9.93 4.67
CA MET A 146 7.25 -9.57 3.49
C MET A 146 5.82 -9.30 3.96
N ILE A 147 5.26 -8.14 3.61
CA ILE A 147 3.93 -7.72 4.05
C ILE A 147 2.92 -8.02 2.95
N ASN A 148 1.87 -8.76 3.29
CA ASN A 148 0.81 -9.09 2.37
C ASN A 148 -0.54 -9.18 3.08
N VAL A 149 -1.61 -8.90 2.33
CA VAL A 149 -2.96 -9.24 2.78
C VAL A 149 -3.11 -10.77 2.75
N PRO A 150 -3.61 -11.41 3.82
CA PRO A 150 -3.84 -12.85 3.84
C PRO A 150 -4.75 -13.31 2.69
N ASN A 151 -4.45 -14.47 2.10
CA ASN A 151 -5.24 -15.11 1.05
C ASN A 151 -5.42 -14.33 -0.26
N LEU A 152 -4.68 -13.24 -0.48
CA LEU A 152 -4.71 -12.51 -1.75
C LEU A 152 -3.47 -12.78 -2.62
N THR A 153 -3.69 -13.01 -3.91
CA THR A 153 -2.63 -13.21 -4.92
C THR A 153 -2.76 -12.17 -6.05
N PRO A 154 -1.65 -11.67 -6.61
CA PRO A 154 -0.27 -11.74 -6.08
C PRO A 154 -0.15 -11.03 -4.70
N PRO A 155 0.91 -11.29 -3.92
CA PRO A 155 1.11 -10.63 -2.64
C PRO A 155 1.37 -9.12 -2.80
N GLY A 156 1.16 -8.37 -1.73
CA GLY A 156 1.49 -6.96 -1.67
C GLY A 156 0.59 -6.16 -0.75
N LEU A 157 0.93 -4.89 -0.60
CA LEU A 157 0.25 -3.91 0.21
C LEU A 157 -0.37 -2.85 -0.72
N ALA A 158 -1.61 -2.46 -0.45
CA ALA A 158 -2.23 -1.36 -1.18
C ALA A 158 -1.61 -0.03 -0.73
N PRO A 159 -1.64 1.02 -1.56
CA PRO A 159 -1.29 2.35 -1.09
C PRO A 159 -2.17 2.79 0.08
N GLY A 160 -1.58 3.43 1.09
CA GLY A 160 -2.32 3.87 2.26
C GLY A 160 -1.46 4.34 3.44
N LEU A 161 -2.14 4.82 4.47
CA LEU A 161 -1.56 5.18 5.77
C LEU A 161 -1.90 4.08 6.76
N TYR A 162 -0.86 3.54 7.40
CA TYR A 162 -0.98 2.39 8.27
C TYR A 162 -0.42 2.67 9.65
N ARG A 163 -1.16 2.22 10.64
CA ARG A 163 -0.67 1.96 11.98
C ARG A 163 0.00 0.59 12.00
N VAL A 164 1.18 0.48 12.60
CA VAL A 164 1.98 -0.76 12.58
C VAL A 164 2.03 -1.39 13.96
N GLU A 165 1.47 -2.59 14.07
CA GLU A 165 1.42 -3.37 15.31
C GLU A 165 2.43 -4.51 15.23
N ILE A 166 3.33 -4.60 16.20
CA ILE A 166 4.38 -5.64 16.27
C ILE A 166 4.21 -6.47 17.54
N THR A 167 4.04 -7.77 17.36
CA THR A 167 3.92 -8.75 18.45
C THR A 167 4.89 -9.90 18.24
N LYS A 168 5.21 -10.63 19.31
CA LYS A 168 6.02 -11.85 19.19
C LYS A 168 5.67 -12.83 20.31
N PRO A 169 5.26 -14.08 20.00
CA PRO A 169 5.02 -15.09 21.03
C PRO A 169 6.26 -15.30 21.92
N GLY A 170 6.06 -15.28 23.23
CA GLY A 170 7.13 -15.46 24.22
C GLY A 170 8.03 -14.23 24.43
N LEU A 171 7.68 -13.07 23.88
CA LEU A 171 8.34 -11.79 24.16
C LEU A 171 7.30 -10.71 24.43
N ASP A 172 7.34 -10.11 25.61
CA ASP A 172 6.44 -9.02 25.99
C ASP A 172 6.88 -7.71 25.33
N ILE A 173 6.29 -7.41 24.18
CA ILE A 173 6.53 -6.16 23.45
C ILE A 173 5.64 -5.06 24.06
N PRO A 174 6.19 -3.91 24.47
CA PRO A 174 5.43 -2.80 25.03
C PRO A 174 4.26 -2.32 24.16
N ALA A 175 3.18 -1.86 24.79
CA ALA A 175 1.96 -1.39 24.11
C ALA A 175 2.23 -0.33 23.04
N LYS A 176 3.19 0.57 23.27
CA LYS A 176 3.67 1.59 22.32
C LYS A 176 4.19 1.04 20.99
N TYR A 177 4.35 -0.27 20.82
CA TYR A 177 4.72 -0.91 19.56
C TYR A 177 3.64 -1.87 19.04
N ASN A 178 2.50 -1.98 19.72
CA ASN A 178 1.34 -2.77 19.27
C ASN A 178 0.00 -2.04 19.46
N THR A 179 -0.70 -2.27 20.56
CA THR A 179 -2.07 -1.81 20.82
C THR A 179 -2.17 -0.30 20.92
N GLU A 180 -1.14 0.37 21.43
CA GLU A 180 -1.01 1.83 21.54
C GLU A 180 0.14 2.33 20.64
N THR A 181 0.31 1.68 19.49
CA THR A 181 1.53 1.84 18.72
C THR A 181 1.78 3.27 18.27
N ILE A 182 3.02 3.71 18.44
CA ILE A 182 3.56 4.95 17.87
C ILE A 182 4.15 4.72 16.47
N LEU A 183 4.16 3.47 16.00
CA LEU A 183 4.72 3.11 14.72
C LEU A 183 3.67 3.34 13.64
N GLY A 184 4.01 4.21 12.69
CA GLY A 184 3.23 4.45 11.49
C GLY A 184 4.07 4.24 10.25
N GLN A 185 3.40 3.95 9.14
CA GLN A 185 4.05 3.85 7.85
C GLN A 185 3.07 4.20 6.74
N GLU A 186 3.55 5.02 5.81
CA GLU A 186 2.90 5.18 4.52
C GLU A 186 3.38 4.09 3.55
N ALA A 187 2.46 3.41 2.89
CA ALA A 187 2.77 2.61 1.72
C ALA A 187 2.40 3.41 0.47
N ALA A 188 3.40 3.88 -0.28
CA ALA A 188 3.22 4.47 -1.60
C ALA A 188 4.55 4.39 -2.36
N LEU A 189 4.53 4.41 -3.70
CA LEU A 189 5.76 4.30 -4.50
C LEU A 189 6.68 5.51 -4.35
N ASP A 190 6.09 6.67 -4.08
CA ASP A 190 6.74 7.96 -3.89
C ASP A 190 6.96 8.29 -2.40
N ALA A 191 6.52 7.43 -1.48
CA ALA A 191 6.74 7.65 -0.06
C ALA A 191 8.24 7.61 0.26
N LYS A 192 8.68 8.57 1.09
CA LYS A 192 10.08 8.71 1.48
C LYS A 192 10.50 7.50 2.33
N GLY A 193 11.69 6.95 2.10
CA GLY A 193 12.20 5.80 2.86
C GLY A 193 11.81 4.43 2.30
N ILE A 194 10.91 4.37 1.31
CA ILE A 194 10.45 3.10 0.73
C ILE A 194 11.56 2.40 -0.06
N GLN A 195 12.40 3.15 -0.77
CA GLN A 195 13.47 2.57 -1.60
C GLN A 195 14.63 2.05 -0.74
N GLU A 196 14.91 2.72 0.37
CA GLU A 196 15.94 2.34 1.34
C GLU A 196 15.50 1.16 2.22
N GLY A 197 14.20 0.87 2.25
CA GLY A 197 13.58 -0.18 3.06
C GLY A 197 13.13 0.35 4.42
N VAL A 198 11.96 -0.10 4.85
CA VAL A 198 11.36 0.32 6.12
C VAL A 198 11.97 -0.47 7.28
N VAL A 199 12.46 0.22 8.30
CA VAL A 199 13.03 -0.39 9.51
C VAL A 199 12.29 0.08 10.75
N PHE A 200 11.75 -0.87 11.52
CA PHE A 200 11.17 -0.63 12.84
C PHE A 200 12.16 -1.06 13.92
N GLN A 201 12.73 -0.08 14.62
CA GLN A 201 13.62 -0.30 15.75
C GLN A 201 12.84 -0.26 17.07
N LEU A 202 12.82 -1.39 17.77
CA LEU A 202 12.23 -1.53 19.09
C LEU A 202 13.31 -1.38 20.16
N SER A 203 13.07 -0.49 21.12
CA SER A 203 14.01 -0.23 22.21
C SER A 203 13.28 -0.29 23.55
N PHE A 204 13.48 -1.40 24.24
CA PHE A 204 12.96 -1.72 25.57
C PHE A 204 13.76 -2.88 26.18
#